data_AF-A0A964PM91-F1
#
_entry.id   AF-A0A964PM91-F1
#
_cell.length_a   1.000
_cell.length_b   1.000
_cell.length_c   1.000
_cell.angle_alpha   90.00
_cell.angle_beta   90.00
_cell.angle_gamma   90.00
#
_symmetry.space_group_name_H-M   'P 1'
#
loop_
_entity.id
_entity.type
_entity.pdbx_description
1 polymer ?
#
loop_
_entity_poly.entity_id
_entity_poly.type
_entity_poly.pdbx_seq_one_letter_code
_entity_poly.pdbx_strand_id
1 'polypeptide(L)'
;MTEPADTLQPPMSMALTRLFKRLLDEMADGESSEWDAAESTLDPAIYHDPDILDQEIERIFRCLPLCLGHADQLRDPGSMLARDLLGLPLLLVRDRDGEIKVFLNVCRHRGALACGRRRSLPTNERVLSVSRVDV
;
A
#
# COMPACT_ATOMS: atom_id res chain seq x y z
N MET A 1 52.56 24.29 -17.06
CA MET A 1 51.38 24.10 -17.92
C MET A 1 50.92 22.65 -17.78
N THR A 2 50.24 22.34 -16.67
CA THR A 2 49.25 21.24 -16.57
C THR A 2 48.47 21.46 -15.27
N GLU A 3 47.17 21.71 -15.42
CA GLU A 3 46.18 21.74 -14.35
C GLU A 3 45.86 20.30 -13.85
N PRO A 4 45.15 20.17 -12.72
CA PRO A 4 45.12 18.97 -11.88
C PRO A 4 44.00 18.01 -12.29
N ALA A 5 44.23 16.71 -12.10
CA ALA A 5 43.17 15.71 -12.18
C ALA A 5 43.47 14.58 -11.20
N ASP A 6 43.06 14.76 -9.95
CA ASP A 6 42.51 13.63 -9.19
C ASP A 6 41.62 14.14 -8.04
N THR A 7 40.54 14.83 -8.40
CA THR A 7 39.40 15.07 -7.49
C THR A 7 38.43 13.90 -7.64
N LEU A 8 38.82 12.71 -7.15
CA LEU A 8 37.86 11.62 -7.00
C LEU A 8 37.07 11.79 -5.69
N GLN A 9 35.90 12.39 -5.87
CA GLN A 9 34.64 12.19 -5.14
C GLN A 9 34.43 12.87 -3.76
N PRO A 10 33.24 13.50 -3.55
CA PRO A 10 32.88 14.19 -2.31
C PRO A 10 32.67 13.22 -1.14
N PRO A 11 32.75 13.67 0.13
CA PRO A 11 32.58 12.80 1.29
C PRO A 11 31.18 12.21 1.29
N MET A 12 31.11 10.91 1.01
CA MET A 12 29.92 10.08 1.11
C MET A 12 29.32 10.28 2.51
N SER A 13 28.02 10.56 2.59
CA SER A 13 27.35 10.83 3.87
C SER A 13 27.76 9.74 4.87
N MET A 14 28.14 10.11 6.10
CA MET A 14 28.63 9.15 7.11
C MET A 14 27.66 7.96 7.30
N ALA A 15 26.37 8.17 7.03
CA ALA A 15 25.35 7.13 6.99
C ALA A 15 25.58 6.10 5.86
N LEU A 16 25.85 6.56 4.63
CA LEU A 16 26.10 5.68 3.49
C LEU A 16 27.44 4.94 3.65
N THR A 17 28.48 5.59 4.18
CA THR A 17 29.76 4.93 4.50
C THR A 17 29.61 3.86 5.57
N ARG A 18 28.78 4.12 6.58
CA ARG A 18 28.46 3.14 7.62
C ARG A 18 27.68 1.94 7.07
N LEU A 19 26.69 2.19 6.22
CA LEU A 19 25.90 1.14 5.56
C LEU A 19 26.76 0.26 4.65
N PHE A 20 27.60 0.89 3.82
CA PHE A 20 28.47 0.16 2.90
C PHE A 20 29.51 -0.69 3.64
N LYS A 21 30.07 -0.17 4.74
CA LYS A 21 30.99 -0.93 5.57
C LYS A 21 30.30 -2.12 6.25
N ARG A 22 29.09 -1.91 6.81
CA ARG A 22 28.29 -3.01 7.39
C ARG A 22 28.03 -4.11 6.36
N LEU A 23 27.64 -3.75 5.14
CA LEU A 23 27.40 -4.71 4.06
C LEU A 23 28.66 -5.51 3.72
N LEU A 24 29.83 -4.85 3.63
CA LEU A 24 31.09 -5.54 3.35
C LEU A 24 31.51 -6.49 4.47
N ASP A 25 31.31 -6.09 5.73
CA ASP A 25 31.58 -6.92 6.90
C ASP A 25 30.67 -8.17 6.90
N GLU A 26 29.35 -8.01 6.67
CA GLU A 26 28.39 -9.12 6.56
C GLU A 26 28.68 -10.07 5.38
N MET A 27 29.12 -9.52 4.23
CA MET A 27 29.54 -10.34 3.08
C MET A 27 30.84 -11.11 3.33
N ALA A 28 31.76 -10.56 4.13
CA ALA A 28 33.02 -11.20 4.47
C ALA A 28 32.83 -12.33 5.49
N ASP A 29 31.94 -12.13 6.46
CA ASP A 29 31.64 -13.11 7.51
C ASP A 29 30.71 -14.23 7.02
N GLY A 30 29.99 -14.01 5.91
CA GLY A 30 29.06 -14.98 5.32
C GLY A 30 27.80 -15.20 6.15
N GLU A 31 27.66 -14.48 7.25
CA GLU A 31 26.51 -14.47 8.14
C GLU A 31 25.87 -13.08 8.08
N SER A 32 24.61 -13.03 7.66
CA SER A 32 23.81 -11.82 7.81
C SER A 32 23.35 -11.75 9.25
N SER A 33 23.79 -10.72 9.98
CA SER A 33 23.42 -10.48 11.38
C SER A 33 21.91 -10.37 11.62
N GLU A 34 21.12 -10.13 10.56
CA GLU A 34 19.66 -10.00 10.59
C GLU A 34 18.93 -11.28 10.15
N TRP A 35 19.63 -12.30 9.63
CA TRP A 35 19.01 -13.49 9.05
C TRP A 35 19.09 -14.70 9.99
N ASP A 36 18.17 -14.76 10.95
CA ASP A 36 18.03 -15.93 11.82
C ASP A 36 17.19 -17.00 11.11
N ALA A 37 17.84 -18.04 10.58
CA ALA A 37 17.18 -19.06 9.75
C ALA A 37 16.04 -19.79 10.49
N ALA A 38 16.08 -19.87 11.82
CA ALA A 38 15.03 -20.44 12.65
C ALA A 38 13.74 -19.60 12.65
N GLU A 39 13.85 -18.29 12.47
CA GLU A 39 12.73 -17.34 12.46
C GLU A 39 12.15 -17.15 11.04
N SER A 40 12.78 -17.75 10.04
CA SER A 40 12.44 -17.61 8.61
C SER A 40 11.46 -18.65 8.07
N THR A 41 10.97 -19.58 8.90
CA THR A 41 9.98 -20.59 8.48
C THR A 41 8.57 -20.18 8.88
N LEU A 42 7.73 -19.92 7.87
CA LEU A 42 6.31 -19.67 8.05
C LEU A 42 5.54 -20.98 7.96
N ASP A 43 4.58 -21.18 8.87
CA ASP A 43 3.63 -22.29 8.75
C ASP A 43 2.80 -22.10 7.47
N PRO A 44 2.76 -23.09 6.56
CA PRO A 44 1.93 -23.04 5.35
C PRO A 44 0.43 -22.78 5.62
N ALA A 45 -0.05 -23.11 6.83
CA ALA A 45 -1.42 -22.83 7.27
C ALA A 45 -1.78 -21.34 7.16
N ILE A 46 -0.83 -20.43 7.39
CA ILE A 46 -1.05 -18.97 7.34
C ILE A 46 -1.64 -18.52 5.99
N TYR A 47 -1.35 -19.23 4.90
CA TYR A 47 -1.83 -18.86 3.57
C TYR A 47 -3.25 -19.35 3.23
N HIS A 48 -3.82 -20.28 3.99
CA HIS A 48 -5.07 -20.95 3.59
C HIS A 48 -6.06 -21.24 4.72
N ASP A 49 -5.65 -21.09 5.98
CA ASP A 49 -6.53 -21.28 7.13
C ASP A 49 -7.55 -20.11 7.22
N PRO A 50 -8.87 -20.38 7.12
CA PRO A 50 -9.88 -19.34 7.19
C PRO A 50 -9.96 -18.65 8.56
N ASP A 51 -9.64 -19.34 9.65
CA ASP A 51 -9.68 -18.77 11.00
C ASP A 51 -8.55 -17.77 11.22
N ILE A 52 -7.41 -17.97 10.54
CA ILE A 52 -6.30 -17.02 10.50
C ILE A 52 -6.71 -15.78 9.70
N LEU A 53 -7.31 -15.96 8.51
CA LEU A 53 -7.78 -14.86 7.68
C LEU A 53 -8.78 -13.95 8.43
N ASP A 54 -9.75 -14.53 9.15
CA ASP A 54 -10.72 -13.76 9.92
C ASP A 54 -10.04 -12.91 11.01
N GLN A 55 -9.02 -13.46 11.68
CA GLN A 55 -8.23 -12.71 12.67
C GLN A 55 -7.42 -11.58 12.02
N GLU A 56 -6.83 -11.82 10.85
CA GLU A 56 -6.10 -10.79 10.10
C GLU A 56 -7.03 -9.65 9.67
N ILE A 57 -8.24 -9.98 9.19
CA ILE A 57 -9.26 -8.99 8.84
C ILE A 57 -9.59 -8.11 10.04
N GLU A 58 -9.82 -8.69 11.20
CA GLU A 58 -10.19 -7.95 12.40
C GLU A 58 -9.05 -7.11 12.98
N ARG A 59 -7.85 -7.68 13.06
CA ARG A 59 -6.74 -7.06 13.81
C ARG A 59 -5.86 -6.17 12.95
N ILE A 60 -5.71 -6.51 11.68
CA ILE A 60 -4.78 -5.84 10.77
C ILE A 60 -5.56 -4.99 9.78
N PHE A 61 -6.38 -5.61 8.94
CA PHE A 61 -6.94 -4.92 7.78
C PHE A 61 -8.03 -3.89 8.13
N ARG A 62 -8.80 -4.10 9.20
CA ARG A 62 -9.78 -3.10 9.69
C ARG A 62 -9.14 -1.93 10.44
N CYS A 63 -7.92 -2.09 10.91
CA CYS A 63 -7.22 -1.10 11.74
C CYS A 63 -6.24 -0.25 10.94
N LEU A 64 -5.86 -0.70 9.74
CA LEU A 64 -4.85 -0.06 8.91
C LEU A 64 -5.43 0.58 7.65
N PRO A 65 -4.79 1.66 7.14
CA PRO A 65 -5.10 2.22 5.83
C PRO A 65 -4.96 1.17 4.73
N LEU A 66 -6.00 1.00 3.91
CA LEU A 66 -5.98 0.11 2.75
C LEU A 66 -5.98 0.91 1.45
N CYS A 67 -5.23 0.41 0.46
CA CYS A 67 -5.25 0.96 -0.89
C CYS A 67 -6.56 0.55 -1.58
N LEU A 68 -7.46 1.51 -1.78
CA LEU A 68 -8.78 1.27 -2.37
C LEU A 68 -8.77 1.31 -3.90
N GLY A 69 -7.72 1.87 -4.48
CA GLY A 69 -7.56 2.02 -5.91
C GLY A 69 -6.84 3.31 -6.25
N HIS A 70 -7.27 3.90 -7.33
CA HIS A 70 -6.44 4.79 -8.09
C HIS A 70 -7.13 6.12 -8.40
N ALA A 71 -6.42 7.24 -8.28
CA ALA A 71 -7.01 8.55 -8.47
C ALA A 71 -7.65 8.71 -9.87
N ASP A 72 -6.98 8.22 -10.91
CA ASP A 72 -7.49 8.31 -12.28
C ASP A 72 -8.67 7.39 -12.62
N GLN A 73 -9.00 6.41 -11.76
CA GLN A 73 -10.29 5.71 -11.90
C GLN A 73 -11.47 6.65 -11.59
N LEU A 74 -11.18 7.78 -10.96
CA LEU A 74 -12.11 8.85 -10.61
C LEU A 74 -11.55 10.16 -11.18
N ARG A 75 -11.31 10.25 -12.49
CA ARG A 75 -10.66 11.44 -13.10
C ARG A 75 -11.54 12.68 -13.00
N ASP A 76 -12.79 12.57 -13.45
CA ASP A 76 -13.70 13.71 -13.58
C ASP A 76 -14.58 13.89 -12.33
N PRO A 77 -14.93 15.13 -11.95
CA PRO A 77 -15.94 15.38 -10.93
C PRO A 77 -17.25 14.64 -11.23
N GLY A 78 -17.80 13.95 -10.23
CA GLY A 78 -18.98 13.09 -10.38
C GLY A 78 -18.67 11.66 -10.83
N SER A 79 -17.40 11.33 -11.13
CA SER A 79 -16.97 9.95 -11.32
C SER A 79 -17.17 9.15 -10.05
N MET A 80 -17.60 7.89 -10.20
CA MET A 80 -17.80 6.97 -9.09
C MET A 80 -17.26 5.58 -9.41
N LEU A 81 -16.81 4.88 -8.37
CA LEU A 81 -16.29 3.53 -8.44
C LEU A 81 -16.85 2.70 -7.29
N ALA A 82 -17.59 1.64 -7.62
CA ALA A 82 -18.06 0.66 -6.64
C ALA A 82 -17.07 -0.50 -6.53
N ARG A 83 -16.66 -0.84 -5.30
CA ARG A 83 -15.75 -1.94 -4.98
C ARG A 83 -16.24 -2.74 -3.79
N ASP A 84 -15.70 -3.94 -3.64
CA ASP A 84 -15.92 -4.81 -2.49
C ASP A 84 -14.54 -5.05 -1.88
N LEU A 85 -14.40 -4.77 -0.58
CA LEU A 85 -13.16 -4.95 0.15
C LEU A 85 -13.47 -5.67 1.45
N LEU A 86 -12.96 -6.90 1.60
CA LEU A 86 -13.16 -7.73 2.79
C LEU A 86 -14.65 -7.90 3.14
N GLY A 87 -15.49 -8.06 2.12
CA GLY A 87 -16.95 -8.20 2.26
C GLY A 87 -17.70 -6.89 2.50
N LEU A 88 -17.00 -5.74 2.54
CA LEU A 88 -17.62 -4.43 2.67
C LEU A 88 -17.82 -3.80 1.28
N PRO A 89 -19.07 -3.51 0.88
CA PRO A 89 -19.32 -2.81 -0.38
C PRO A 89 -19.01 -1.33 -0.19
N LEU A 90 -18.02 -0.82 -0.91
CA LEU A 90 -17.55 0.56 -0.87
C LEU A 90 -17.93 1.32 -2.15
N LEU A 91 -18.24 2.60 -2.01
CA LEU A 91 -18.48 3.54 -3.09
C LEU A 91 -17.51 4.70 -2.97
N LEU A 92 -16.58 4.80 -3.91
CA LEU A 92 -15.68 5.93 -4.04
C LEU A 92 -16.29 6.94 -5.01
N VAL A 93 -16.23 8.23 -4.68
CA VAL A 93 -16.79 9.31 -5.50
C VAL A 93 -15.82 10.48 -5.50
N ARG A 94 -15.57 11.08 -6.68
CA ARG A 94 -14.98 12.42 -6.75
C ARG A 94 -16.11 13.45 -6.72
N ASP A 95 -16.11 14.32 -5.73
CA ASP A 95 -17.12 15.38 -5.64
C ASP A 95 -16.85 16.51 -6.65
N ARG A 96 -17.70 17.55 -6.60
CA ARG A 96 -17.61 18.70 -7.51
C ARG A 96 -16.44 19.61 -7.19
N ASP A 97 -15.95 19.58 -5.96
CA ASP A 97 -14.80 20.35 -5.48
C ASP A 97 -13.48 19.63 -5.82
N GLY A 98 -13.57 18.39 -6.31
CA GLY A 98 -12.45 17.57 -6.76
C GLY A 98 -11.93 16.61 -5.69
N GLU A 99 -12.54 16.56 -4.51
CA GLU A 99 -12.13 15.69 -3.41
C GLU A 99 -12.67 14.27 -3.60
N ILE A 100 -11.88 13.26 -3.23
CA ILE A 100 -12.30 11.86 -3.27
C ILE A 100 -12.82 11.46 -1.90
N LYS A 101 -14.06 10.97 -1.86
CA LYS A 101 -14.74 10.48 -0.67
C LYS A 101 -15.13 9.03 -0.85
N VAL A 102 -15.21 8.30 0.26
CA VAL A 102 -15.52 6.87 0.30
C VAL A 102 -16.68 6.66 1.24
N PHE A 103 -17.70 5.93 0.79
CA PHE A 103 -18.89 5.62 1.56
C PHE A 103 -19.16 4.12 1.55
N LEU A 104 -19.92 3.63 2.52
CA LEU A 104 -20.53 2.31 2.41
C LEU A 104 -21.58 2.35 1.28
N ASN A 105 -21.48 1.47 0.29
CA ASN A 105 -22.37 1.37 -0.86
C ASN A 105 -23.69 0.67 -0.48
N VAL A 106 -24.37 1.19 0.55
CA VAL A 106 -25.59 0.60 1.11
C VAL A 106 -26.61 1.70 1.34
N CYS A 107 -27.81 1.52 0.80
CA CYS A 107 -28.91 2.43 1.03
C CYS A 107 -29.35 2.38 2.51
N ARG A 108 -29.33 3.53 3.18
CA ARG A 108 -29.69 3.66 4.60
C ARG A 108 -31.12 3.23 4.95
N HIS A 109 -32.03 3.18 3.98
CA HIS A 109 -33.42 2.81 4.23
C HIS A 109 -33.63 1.30 4.22
N ARG A 110 -33.08 0.57 3.23
CA ARG A 110 -33.41 -0.84 2.99
C ARG A 110 -32.20 -1.75 2.72
N GLY A 111 -30.98 -1.27 2.89
CA GLY A 111 -29.79 -2.10 2.75
C GLY A 111 -29.43 -2.51 1.33
N ALA A 112 -30.17 -2.06 0.31
CA ALA A 112 -29.86 -2.34 -1.09
C ALA A 112 -28.57 -1.64 -1.53
N LEU A 113 -27.83 -2.24 -2.46
CA LEU A 113 -26.67 -1.59 -3.08
C LEU A 113 -27.11 -0.30 -3.79
N ALA A 114 -26.48 0.82 -3.46
CA ALA A 114 -26.83 2.12 -4.03
C ALA A 114 -26.35 2.23 -5.49
N CYS A 115 -25.19 1.66 -5.79
CA CYS A 115 -24.63 1.56 -7.14
C CYS A 115 -24.26 0.11 -7.47
N GLY A 116 -24.62 -0.34 -8.69
CA GLY A 116 -24.27 -1.66 -9.20
C GLY A 116 -22.77 -1.81 -9.48
N ARG A 117 -22.26 -3.05 -9.56
CA ARG A 117 -20.82 -3.35 -9.72
C ARG A 117 -20.19 -2.96 -11.09
N ARG A 118 -20.73 -2.01 -11.86
CA ARG A 118 -20.25 -1.68 -13.23
C ARG A 118 -19.22 -0.53 -13.29
N ARG A 119 -17.99 -0.94 -13.61
CA ARG A 119 -16.79 -0.34 -14.27
C ARG A 119 -16.63 1.19 -14.41
N SER A 120 -15.52 1.70 -13.87
CA SER A 120 -14.85 2.95 -14.27
C SER A 120 -14.26 2.85 -15.69
N LEU A 121 -14.42 3.87 -16.51
CA LEU A 121 -13.72 4.04 -17.80
C LEU A 121 -12.24 4.46 -17.56
N PRO A 122 -11.30 4.17 -18.49
CA PRO A 122 -9.84 4.18 -18.23
C PRO A 122 -9.26 5.61 -18.14
N THR A 123 -8.15 5.89 -17.44
CA THR A 123 -6.74 5.75 -17.93
C THR A 123 -5.73 6.24 -16.86
N ASN A 124 -4.56 5.55 -16.73
CA ASN A 124 -3.20 5.88 -16.20
C ASN A 124 -2.87 6.61 -14.86
N GLU A 125 -2.32 5.82 -13.92
CA GLU A 125 -1.14 5.91 -12.98
C GLU A 125 -0.86 7.08 -11.97
N ARG A 126 -1.36 6.90 -10.71
CA ARG A 126 -1.15 7.38 -9.33
C ARG A 126 -2.09 6.66 -8.31
N VAL A 127 -1.48 5.95 -7.35
CA VAL A 127 -2.13 5.15 -6.30
C VAL A 127 -2.62 6.01 -5.12
N LEU A 128 -3.81 5.75 -4.57
CA LEU A 128 -4.33 6.41 -3.36
C LEU A 128 -4.36 5.46 -2.17
N SER A 129 -3.66 5.85 -1.10
CA SER A 129 -3.86 5.28 0.24
C SER A 129 -4.90 6.12 0.98
N VAL A 130 -5.95 5.49 1.51
CA VAL A 130 -6.95 6.16 2.34
C VAL A 130 -6.77 5.69 3.77
N SER A 131 -6.47 6.62 4.66
CA SER A 131 -6.21 6.37 6.08
C SER A 131 -7.46 6.37 6.96
N ARG A 132 -8.63 6.72 6.41
CA ARG A 132 -9.90 6.72 7.13
C ARG A 132 -11.09 6.66 6.18
N VAL A 133 -11.97 5.68 6.35
CA VAL A 133 -13.30 5.65 5.74
C VAL A 133 -14.25 6.24 6.77
N ASP A 134 -14.76 7.45 6.54
CA ASP A 134 -15.78 8.03 7.41
C ASP A 134 -17.13 7.36 7.10
N VAL A 135 -17.69 6.68 8.11
CA VAL A 135 -18.99 6.02 8.11
C VAL A 135 -20.08 6.98 8.57
#